data_AF-A0A6A5HKM4-F1
#
_entry.id   AF-A0A6A5HKM4-F1
#
_cell.length_a   1.000
_cell.length_b   1.000
_cell.length_c   1.000
_cell.angle_alpha   90.00
_cell.angle_beta   90.00
_cell.angle_gamma   90.00
#
_symmetry.space_group_name_H-M   'P 1'
#
loop_
_entity.id
_entity.type
_entity.pdbx_description
1 polymer ?
#
loop_
_entity_poly.entity_id
_entity_poly.type
_entity_poly.pdbx_seq_one_letter_code
_entity_poly.pdbx_strand_id
1 'polypeptide(L)'
;MPDDLQYVTNTITMINDFIGIHARFETKIIMDRMLALSGFGSLVKDIISMAKPNQPDPVLLKLEVLDRKIGELSRKMSYLFDDLKSFMVAHNFYKKFACTASTLMKLMQDTISNPCGHSKGIFKNECERTPPLRWALDFISQLENESTNPLKMAMKADPLKTRQTFNKWRDIIDGVLAQFLFLETYLNGMFWDSNMYGPNNLKGRIENLKNDMNQWYEDYHDQNEGWNGVRKLVEDTQDDCEHMNNAQKANKLQVDLDNILSNNAFYVLVYNDCGGYGNHAFCHEDDNFICSFRRGKCNVVVYRTFRFHNRGHHAGKLRNVIESRPPYPTLDSYENFIDTLRSEAGKKGECGFVGMIRANNNVAVKWVNCDPNDVPNGPGAFTYVQTSDRYIYYGTLGGRMIRGDKFFVIAGIR
;
A
#
# COMPACT_ATOMS: atom_id res chain seq x y z
N MET A 1 -2.72 46.86 4.92
CA MET A 1 -3.83 46.49 4.01
C MET A 1 -3.42 45.62 2.83
N PRO A 2 -2.43 45.95 1.97
CA PRO A 2 -2.01 45.07 0.87
C PRO A 2 -1.43 43.73 1.37
N ASP A 3 -0.57 43.78 2.39
CA ASP A 3 0.07 42.59 2.97
C ASP A 3 -0.94 41.71 3.72
N ASP A 4 -1.89 42.33 4.43
CA ASP A 4 -2.99 41.64 5.15
C ASP A 4 -3.85 40.80 4.19
N LEU A 5 -4.23 41.40 3.06
CA LEU A 5 -4.99 40.72 2.03
C LEU A 5 -4.19 39.58 1.40
N GLN A 6 -2.87 39.73 1.27
CA GLN A 6 -1.97 38.70 0.75
C GLN A 6 -1.89 37.50 1.70
N TYR A 7 -1.79 37.71 3.01
CA TYR A 7 -1.76 36.62 3.99
C TYR A 7 -3.03 35.77 3.95
N VAL A 8 -4.22 36.39 3.98
CA VAL A 8 -5.49 35.64 3.90
C VAL A 8 -5.62 34.92 2.55
N THR A 9 -5.20 35.55 1.46
CA THR A 9 -5.26 34.94 0.12
C THR A 9 -4.34 33.72 0.02
N ASN A 10 -3.11 33.82 0.52
CA ASN A 10 -2.16 32.71 0.53
C ASN A 10 -2.67 31.54 1.38
N THR A 11 -3.30 31.82 2.52
CA THR A 11 -3.93 30.79 3.37
C THR A 11 -5.13 30.14 2.68
N ILE A 12 -5.99 30.91 1.99
CA ILE A 12 -7.09 30.35 1.18
C ILE A 12 -6.54 29.42 0.10
N THR A 13 -5.50 29.82 -0.63
CA THR A 13 -4.84 28.99 -1.64
C THR A 13 -4.30 27.71 -1.00
N MET A 14 -3.68 27.79 0.18
CA MET A 14 -3.21 26.63 0.93
C MET A 14 -4.34 25.66 1.29
N ILE A 15 -5.47 26.15 1.79
CA ILE A 15 -6.62 25.27 2.09
C ILE A 15 -7.23 24.68 0.81
N ASN A 16 -7.23 25.43 -0.30
CA ASN A 16 -7.66 24.90 -1.60
C ASN A 16 -6.77 23.74 -2.06
N ASP A 17 -5.46 23.84 -1.87
CA ASP A 17 -4.53 22.78 -2.24
C ASP A 17 -4.81 21.50 -1.42
N PHE A 18 -5.08 21.62 -0.12
CA PHE A 18 -5.52 20.49 0.71
C PHE A 18 -6.83 19.87 0.20
N ILE A 19 -7.81 20.71 -0.14
CA ILE A 19 -9.13 20.27 -0.62
C ILE A 19 -9.02 19.55 -1.98
N GLY A 20 -8.15 20.03 -2.87
CA GLY A 20 -8.04 19.56 -4.24
C GLY A 20 -7.19 18.30 -4.42
N ILE A 21 -6.09 18.14 -3.67
CA ILE A 21 -5.12 17.05 -3.91
C ILE A 21 -5.53 15.76 -3.18
N HIS A 22 -5.82 15.86 -1.87
CA HIS A 22 -6.01 14.67 -1.02
C HIS A 22 -7.18 14.77 -0.03
N ALA A 23 -7.93 15.88 -0.04
CA ALA A 23 -9.02 16.13 0.89
C ALA A 23 -8.61 16.04 2.39
N ARG A 24 -7.33 16.32 2.70
CA ARG A 24 -6.74 16.27 4.04
C ARG A 24 -5.61 17.28 4.20
N PHE A 25 -5.21 17.56 5.43
CA PHE A 25 -4.00 18.31 5.72
C PHE A 25 -2.76 17.52 5.31
N GLU A 26 -1.72 18.21 4.84
CA GLU A 26 -0.44 17.62 4.46
C GLU A 26 0.70 18.47 4.99
N THR A 27 1.67 17.86 5.66
CA THR A 27 2.74 18.60 6.33
C THR A 27 3.63 19.35 5.35
N LYS A 28 3.86 18.81 4.14
CA LYS A 28 4.71 19.42 3.11
C LYS A 28 4.20 20.80 2.70
N ILE A 29 2.90 20.89 2.39
CA ILE A 29 2.26 22.13 1.98
C ILE A 29 2.32 23.18 3.10
N ILE A 30 2.15 22.77 4.37
CA ILE A 30 2.25 23.69 5.51
C ILE A 30 3.69 24.19 5.68
N MET A 31 4.67 23.29 5.62
CA MET A 31 6.09 23.61 5.75
C MET A 31 6.54 24.66 4.73
N ASP A 32 6.03 24.58 3.50
CA ASP A 32 6.35 25.52 2.42
C ASP A 32 5.70 26.91 2.62
N ARG A 33 4.71 27.02 3.52
CA ARG A 33 3.86 28.22 3.70
C ARG A 33 3.78 28.70 5.14
N MET A 34 4.69 28.27 6.02
CA MET A 34 4.66 28.60 7.45
C MET A 34 4.66 30.11 7.71
N LEU A 35 5.44 30.90 6.95
CA LEU A 35 5.48 32.35 7.10
C LEU A 35 4.13 33.01 6.78
N ALA A 36 3.45 32.54 5.73
CA ALA A 36 2.12 33.04 5.37
C ALA A 36 1.09 32.69 6.46
N LEU A 37 1.19 31.50 7.03
CA LEU A 37 0.30 31.06 8.12
C LEU A 37 0.57 31.80 9.44
N SER A 38 1.84 32.09 9.75
CA SER A 38 2.19 32.92 10.92
C SER A 38 1.68 34.36 10.72
N GLY A 39 1.93 34.96 9.55
CA GLY A 39 1.39 36.28 9.21
C GLY A 39 -0.14 36.32 9.30
N PHE A 40 -0.81 35.24 8.91
CA PHE A 40 -2.26 35.12 9.07
C PHE A 40 -2.69 35.12 10.55
N GLY A 41 -1.98 34.42 11.44
CA GLY A 41 -2.24 34.48 12.89
C GLY A 41 -2.04 35.89 13.46
N SER A 42 -0.99 36.60 13.05
CA SER A 42 -0.75 38.00 13.44
C SER A 42 -1.86 38.92 12.93
N LEU A 43 -2.33 38.75 11.70
CA LEU A 43 -3.45 39.52 11.16
C LEU A 43 -4.73 39.33 11.99
N VAL A 44 -5.09 38.10 12.35
CA VAL A 44 -6.27 37.85 13.19
C VAL A 44 -6.10 38.48 14.59
N LYS A 45 -4.90 38.44 15.17
CA LYS A 45 -4.58 39.17 16.43
C LYS A 45 -4.87 40.67 16.28
N ASP A 46 -4.48 41.27 15.16
CA ASP A 46 -4.66 42.71 14.91
C ASP A 46 -6.14 43.06 14.68
N ILE A 47 -6.88 42.27 13.89
CA ILE A 47 -8.32 42.43 13.67
C ILE A 47 -9.09 42.38 14.99
N ILE A 48 -8.75 41.45 15.88
CA ILE A 48 -9.38 41.32 17.20
C ILE A 48 -9.12 42.55 18.09
N SER A 49 -7.98 43.22 17.89
CA SER A 49 -7.57 44.40 18.64
C SER A 49 -8.21 45.69 18.09
N MET A 50 -8.63 45.69 16.83
CA MET A 50 -9.34 46.78 16.18
C MET A 50 -10.85 46.67 16.48
N ALA A 51 -11.43 47.69 17.12
CA ALA A 51 -12.89 47.77 17.24
C ALA A 51 -13.53 47.85 15.84
N LYS A 52 -14.59 47.05 15.59
CA LYS A 52 -15.19 46.80 14.27
C LYS A 52 -15.19 48.02 13.33
N PRO A 53 -14.66 47.89 12.09
CA PRO A 53 -14.77 48.97 11.11
C PRO A 53 -16.24 49.18 10.68
N ASN A 54 -16.62 50.44 10.46
CA ASN A 54 -17.97 50.88 10.07
C ASN A 54 -18.36 50.54 8.60
N GLN A 55 -17.50 49.84 7.85
CA GLN A 55 -17.72 49.50 6.43
C GLN A 55 -17.32 48.04 6.15
N PRO A 56 -17.89 47.40 5.10
CA PRO A 56 -17.53 46.03 4.73
C PRO A 56 -16.06 45.96 4.31
N ASP A 57 -15.26 45.33 5.16
CA ASP A 57 -13.83 45.14 4.97
C ASP A 57 -13.59 43.92 4.05
N PRO A 58 -12.91 44.07 2.89
CA PRO A 58 -12.54 42.96 2.01
C PRO A 58 -11.79 41.82 2.71
N VAL A 59 -11.08 42.10 3.82
CA VAL A 59 -10.40 41.11 4.64
C VAL A 59 -11.43 40.24 5.38
N LEU A 60 -12.47 40.84 5.98
CA LEU A 60 -13.54 40.11 6.68
C LEU A 60 -14.29 39.15 5.75
N LEU A 61 -14.60 39.57 4.52
CA LEU A 61 -15.24 38.69 3.52
C LEU A 61 -14.35 37.48 3.17
N LYS A 62 -13.03 37.66 3.10
CA LYS A 62 -12.11 36.55 2.88
C LYS A 62 -11.97 35.64 4.10
N LEU A 63 -12.10 36.17 5.33
CA LEU A 63 -12.17 35.32 6.53
C LEU A 63 -13.38 34.39 6.50
N GLU A 64 -14.55 34.85 6.04
CA GLU A 64 -15.74 33.99 5.88
C GLU A 64 -15.55 32.90 4.82
N VAL A 65 -14.79 33.18 3.76
CA VAL A 65 -14.42 32.16 2.76
C VAL A 65 -13.48 31.13 3.38
N LEU A 66 -12.49 31.60 4.14
CA LEU A 66 -11.50 30.75 4.78
C LEU A 66 -12.12 29.84 5.85
N ASP A 67 -13.00 30.38 6.68
CA ASP A 67 -13.79 29.63 7.66
C ASP A 67 -14.49 28.43 7.02
N ARG A 68 -15.29 28.68 5.97
CA ARG A 68 -16.00 27.61 5.24
C ARG A 68 -15.07 26.53 4.70
N LYS A 69 -13.90 26.92 4.19
CA LYS A 69 -12.90 25.99 3.64
C LYS A 69 -12.20 25.16 4.72
N ILE A 70 -11.86 25.76 5.87
CA ILE A 70 -11.31 25.03 7.02
C ILE A 70 -12.34 24.04 7.57
N GLY A 71 -13.62 24.43 7.63
CA GLY A 71 -14.72 23.55 8.02
C GLY A 71 -14.92 22.38 7.06
N GLU A 72 -14.85 22.62 5.75
CA GLU A 72 -14.90 21.57 4.73
C GLU A 72 -13.76 20.56 4.90
N LEU A 73 -12.53 21.06 5.05
CA LEU A 73 -11.34 20.23 5.19
C LEU A 73 -11.38 19.40 6.47
N SER A 74 -11.79 20.00 7.59
CA SER A 74 -11.93 19.31 8.88
C SER A 74 -12.95 18.17 8.83
N ARG A 75 -14.07 18.37 8.12
CA ARG A 75 -15.09 17.33 7.91
C ARG A 75 -14.56 16.18 7.03
N LYS A 76 -13.87 16.50 5.93
CA LYS A 76 -13.24 15.49 5.07
C LYS A 76 -12.20 14.65 5.83
N MET A 77 -11.39 15.31 6.64
CA MET A 77 -10.43 14.65 7.54
C MET A 77 -11.12 13.75 8.57
N SER A 78 -12.26 14.17 9.12
CA SER A 78 -13.03 13.35 10.08
C SER A 78 -13.53 12.04 9.47
N TYR A 79 -13.95 12.05 8.19
CA TYR A 79 -14.39 10.82 7.52
C TYR A 79 -13.25 9.80 7.37
N LEU A 80 -12.02 10.25 7.09
CA LEU A 80 -10.86 9.36 7.04
C LEU A 80 -10.63 8.65 8.38
N PHE A 81 -10.98 9.29 9.49
CA PHE A 81 -10.87 8.70 10.81
C PHE A 81 -12.03 7.80 11.22
N ASP A 82 -13.25 8.10 10.75
CA ASP A 82 -14.41 7.23 11.01
C ASP A 82 -14.17 5.82 10.43
N ASP A 83 -13.56 5.74 9.24
CA ASP A 83 -13.15 4.49 8.59
C ASP A 83 -12.09 3.70 9.37
N LEU A 84 -11.43 4.31 10.35
CA LEU A 84 -10.40 3.67 11.18
C LEU A 84 -10.93 3.18 12.52
N LYS A 85 -12.09 3.68 12.99
CA LYS A 85 -12.63 3.33 14.30
C LYS A 85 -12.88 1.83 14.48
N SER A 86 -13.00 1.08 13.37
CA SER A 86 -13.10 -0.39 13.35
C SER A 86 -11.84 -1.10 13.86
N PHE A 87 -10.69 -0.43 13.88
CA PHE A 87 -9.45 -0.96 14.44
C PHE A 87 -9.29 -0.49 15.90
N MET A 88 -9.28 -1.43 16.85
CA MET A 88 -9.13 -1.14 18.29
C MET A 88 -7.88 -0.28 18.60
N VAL A 89 -6.79 -0.49 17.85
CA VAL A 89 -5.55 0.29 17.92
C VAL A 89 -5.75 1.75 17.50
N ALA A 90 -6.55 1.96 16.45
CA ALA A 90 -6.86 3.29 15.95
C ALA A 90 -7.69 4.10 16.95
N HIS A 91 -8.49 3.44 17.78
CA HIS A 91 -9.37 4.11 18.74
C HIS A 91 -8.60 4.94 19.76
N ASN A 92 -7.55 4.38 20.38
CA ASN A 92 -6.74 5.09 21.39
C ASN A 92 -5.93 6.23 20.77
N PHE A 93 -5.31 5.97 19.61
CA PHE A 93 -4.61 6.97 18.82
C PHE A 93 -5.53 8.15 18.45
N TYR A 94 -6.68 7.84 17.84
CA TYR A 94 -7.65 8.82 17.38
C TYR A 94 -8.19 9.68 18.53
N LYS A 95 -8.62 9.02 19.61
CA LYS A 95 -9.20 9.71 20.79
C LYS A 95 -8.20 10.65 21.44
N LYS A 96 -6.92 10.30 21.48
CA LYS A 96 -5.89 11.11 22.12
C LYS A 96 -5.41 12.26 21.22
N PHE A 97 -5.04 12.00 19.96
CA PHE A 97 -4.35 13.00 19.14
C PHE A 97 -5.25 13.68 18.11
N ALA A 98 -5.95 12.89 17.28
CA ALA A 98 -6.77 13.44 16.21
C ALA A 98 -7.95 14.27 16.75
N CYS A 99 -8.61 13.80 17.82
CA CYS A 99 -9.65 14.57 18.51
C CYS A 99 -9.10 15.88 19.10
N THR A 100 -7.93 15.84 19.74
CA THR A 100 -7.30 17.03 20.33
C THR A 100 -6.94 18.06 19.26
N ALA A 101 -6.29 17.63 18.17
CA ALA A 101 -6.01 18.49 17.03
C ALA A 101 -7.29 19.09 16.44
N SER A 102 -8.35 18.27 16.29
CA SER A 102 -9.64 18.72 15.76
C SER A 102 -10.34 19.74 16.66
N THR A 103 -10.28 19.57 17.99
CA THR A 103 -10.82 20.53 18.95
C THR A 103 -10.09 21.85 18.86
N LEU A 104 -8.74 21.83 18.87
CA LEU A 104 -7.93 23.03 18.73
C LEU A 104 -8.16 23.74 17.39
N MET A 105 -8.31 22.98 16.29
CA MET A 105 -8.67 23.53 14.98
C MET A 105 -10.03 24.24 14.99
N LYS A 106 -11.04 23.70 15.67
CA LYS A 106 -12.36 24.36 15.80
C LYS A 106 -12.27 25.66 16.60
N LEU A 107 -11.53 25.66 17.70
CA LEU A 107 -11.33 26.87 18.51
C LEU A 107 -10.52 27.93 17.75
N MET A 108 -9.51 27.52 16.99
CA MET A 108 -8.76 28.39 16.09
C MET A 108 -9.68 28.99 15.01
N GLN A 109 -10.53 28.17 14.39
CA GLN A 109 -11.52 28.60 13.41
C GLN A 109 -12.55 29.59 14.00
N ASP A 110 -12.90 29.47 15.28
CA ASP A 110 -13.77 30.43 15.96
C ASP A 110 -13.10 31.82 16.10
N THR A 111 -11.77 31.88 16.22
CA THR A 111 -11.05 33.17 16.19
C THR A 111 -11.12 33.87 14.82
N ILE A 112 -11.38 33.11 13.75
CA ILE A 112 -11.55 33.60 12.38
C ILE A 112 -13.01 34.03 12.13
N SER A 113 -13.95 33.19 12.56
CA SER A 113 -15.40 33.40 12.35
C SER A 113 -15.97 34.49 13.24
N ASN A 114 -15.49 34.55 14.48
CA ASN A 114 -15.94 35.48 15.50
C ASN A 114 -14.72 36.20 16.11
N PRO A 115 -14.00 37.05 15.35
CA PRO A 115 -12.78 37.68 15.81
C PRO A 115 -13.09 38.66 16.96
N CYS A 116 -12.93 38.19 18.20
CA CYS A 116 -13.14 38.98 19.39
C CYS A 116 -12.21 38.53 20.53
N GLY A 117 -12.09 39.35 21.58
CA GLY A 117 -11.26 39.02 22.73
C GLY A 117 -11.68 37.71 23.42
N HIS A 118 -12.96 37.35 23.35
CA HIS A 118 -13.49 36.13 23.96
C HIS A 118 -13.04 34.86 23.21
N SER A 119 -13.23 34.78 21.89
CA SER A 119 -12.78 33.63 21.09
C SER A 119 -11.26 33.45 21.15
N LYS A 120 -10.51 34.57 21.08
CA LYS A 120 -9.05 34.57 21.31
C LYS A 120 -8.66 34.03 22.68
N GLY A 121 -9.38 34.43 23.73
CA GLY A 121 -9.14 33.97 25.10
C GLY A 121 -9.42 32.48 25.29
N ILE A 122 -10.54 31.97 24.74
CA ILE A 122 -10.88 30.55 24.77
C ILE A 122 -9.80 29.73 24.05
N PHE A 123 -9.43 30.13 22.83
CA PHE A 123 -8.40 29.45 22.05
C PHE A 123 -7.05 29.43 22.78
N LYS A 124 -6.62 30.59 23.32
CA LYS A 124 -5.38 30.69 24.12
C LYS A 124 -5.39 29.74 25.31
N ASN A 125 -6.46 29.77 26.11
CA ASN A 125 -6.57 28.93 27.31
C ASN A 125 -6.49 27.44 26.96
N GLU A 126 -7.12 27.01 25.87
CA GLU A 126 -7.06 25.61 25.46
C GLU A 126 -5.68 25.24 24.93
N CYS A 127 -5.00 26.13 24.18
CA CYS A 127 -3.61 25.91 23.76
C CYS A 127 -2.62 25.90 24.93
N GLU A 128 -2.86 26.62 26.02
CA GLU A 128 -2.03 26.53 27.22
C GLU A 128 -2.23 25.18 27.95
N ARG A 129 -3.46 24.66 27.98
CA ARG A 129 -3.77 23.33 28.53
C ARG A 129 -3.28 22.20 27.63
N THR A 130 -3.34 22.40 26.32
CA THR A 130 -2.99 21.43 25.29
C THR A 130 -2.07 22.04 24.23
N PRO A 131 -0.79 22.32 24.55
CA PRO A 131 0.12 23.00 23.62
C PRO A 131 0.34 22.18 22.34
N PRO A 132 0.05 22.72 21.14
CA PRO A 132 0.17 21.98 19.87
C PRO A 132 1.56 21.34 19.70
N LEU A 133 2.63 22.09 19.96
CA LEU A 133 3.99 21.56 19.95
C LEU A 133 4.16 20.35 20.87
N ARG A 134 3.77 20.44 22.15
CA ARG A 134 3.95 19.35 23.13
C ARG A 134 3.18 18.10 22.72
N TRP A 135 1.95 18.26 22.24
CA TRP A 135 1.11 17.15 21.81
C TRP A 135 1.63 16.49 20.53
N ALA A 136 2.16 17.27 19.58
CA ALA A 136 2.82 16.71 18.41
C ALA A 136 4.10 15.94 18.77
N LEU A 137 4.89 16.44 19.72
CA LEU A 137 6.09 15.73 20.20
C LEU A 137 5.74 14.43 20.95
N ASP A 138 4.71 14.43 21.81
CA ASP A 138 4.19 13.21 22.44
C ASP A 138 3.68 12.22 21.40
N PHE A 139 3.02 12.73 20.34
CA PHE A 139 2.58 11.89 19.24
C PHE A 139 3.77 11.23 18.52
N ILE A 140 4.78 12.02 18.12
CA ILE A 140 5.99 11.50 17.47
C ILE A 140 6.69 10.45 18.36
N SER A 141 6.82 10.72 19.66
CA SER A 141 7.44 9.78 20.61
C SER A 141 6.68 8.46 20.73
N GLN A 142 5.34 8.47 20.60
CA GLN A 142 4.56 7.24 20.55
C GLN A 142 4.72 6.49 19.22
N LEU A 143 5.07 7.16 18.13
CA LEU A 143 5.38 6.50 16.86
C LEU A 143 6.76 5.83 16.86
N GLU A 144 7.69 6.31 17.67
CA GLU A 144 9.03 5.72 17.81
C GLU A 144 8.97 4.31 18.43
N ASN A 145 7.95 4.03 19.26
CA ASN A 145 7.76 2.73 19.94
C ASN A 145 6.81 1.80 19.18
N GLU A 146 7.22 0.55 18.92
CA GLU A 146 6.44 -0.41 18.12
C GLU A 146 5.05 -0.72 18.70
N SER A 147 4.93 -0.84 20.03
CA SER A 147 3.68 -1.18 20.72
C SER A 147 2.66 -0.04 20.77
N THR A 148 3.06 1.18 20.43
CA THR A 148 2.20 2.37 20.39
C THR A 148 2.10 2.98 19.00
N ASN A 149 2.89 2.50 18.04
CA ASN A 149 2.88 2.96 16.66
C ASN A 149 1.72 2.29 15.89
N PRO A 150 0.66 3.04 15.55
CA PRO A 150 -0.53 2.47 14.93
C PRO A 150 -0.27 1.97 13.50
N LEU A 151 0.70 2.54 12.78
CA LEU A 151 1.14 2.04 11.47
C LEU A 151 1.74 0.63 11.61
N LYS A 152 2.74 0.48 12.50
CA LYS A 152 3.40 -0.83 12.71
C LYS A 152 2.42 -1.88 13.23
N MET A 153 1.51 -1.50 14.13
CA MET A 153 0.47 -2.38 14.64
C MET A 153 -0.53 -2.80 13.55
N ALA A 154 -0.93 -1.87 12.68
CA ALA A 154 -1.82 -2.20 11.55
C ALA A 154 -1.14 -3.09 10.52
N MET A 155 0.14 -2.83 10.21
CA MET A 155 0.95 -3.73 9.40
C MET A 155 1.08 -5.09 10.07
N LYS A 156 1.19 -5.20 11.40
CA LYS A 156 1.18 -6.49 12.09
C LYS A 156 -0.15 -7.24 11.96
N ALA A 157 -1.26 -6.52 11.97
CA ALA A 157 -2.61 -7.08 11.85
C ALA A 157 -2.99 -7.44 10.41
N ASP A 158 -2.42 -6.77 9.41
CA ASP A 158 -2.59 -7.08 8.00
C ASP A 158 -1.82 -8.37 7.63
N PRO A 159 -2.49 -9.49 7.33
CA PRO A 159 -1.82 -10.75 7.02
C PRO A 159 -0.97 -10.69 5.76
N LEU A 160 -1.26 -9.76 4.84
CA LEU A 160 -0.60 -9.58 3.55
C LEU A 160 0.41 -8.44 3.54
N LYS A 161 0.45 -7.60 4.59
CA LYS A 161 1.40 -6.46 4.69
C LYS A 161 1.30 -5.53 3.49
N THR A 162 0.10 -5.07 3.20
CA THR A 162 -0.14 -4.36 1.94
C THR A 162 0.40 -2.94 1.94
N ARG A 163 0.81 -2.48 0.75
CA ARG A 163 1.16 -1.08 0.47
C ARG A 163 -0.01 -0.15 0.79
N GLN A 164 -1.23 -0.60 0.53
CA GLN A 164 -2.44 0.13 0.91
C GLN A 164 -2.55 0.36 2.42
N THR A 165 -2.36 -0.66 3.26
CA THR A 165 -2.37 -0.50 4.73
C THR A 165 -1.30 0.48 5.19
N PHE A 166 -0.07 0.34 4.68
CA PHE A 166 1.04 1.23 5.03
C PHE A 166 0.72 2.68 4.67
N ASN A 167 0.35 2.94 3.40
CA ASN A 167 0.10 4.28 2.89
C ASN A 167 -1.09 4.93 3.59
N LYS A 168 -2.16 4.17 3.86
CA LYS A 168 -3.30 4.66 4.62
C LYS A 168 -2.84 5.24 5.96
N TRP A 169 -2.07 4.48 6.74
CA TRP A 169 -1.61 4.91 8.06
C TRP A 169 -0.58 6.04 8.01
N ARG A 170 0.36 5.99 7.06
CA ARG A 170 1.31 7.08 6.81
C ARG A 170 0.58 8.41 6.56
N ASP A 171 -0.44 8.36 5.73
CA ASP A 171 -1.25 9.51 5.35
C ASP A 171 -2.04 10.10 6.53
N ILE A 172 -2.57 9.24 7.40
CA ILE A 172 -3.28 9.65 8.61
C ILE A 172 -2.33 10.34 9.60
N ILE A 173 -1.17 9.74 9.83
CA ILE A 173 -0.13 10.29 10.70
C ILE A 173 0.30 11.67 10.19
N ASP A 174 0.57 11.78 8.88
CA ASP A 174 0.94 13.05 8.25
C ASP A 174 -0.16 14.10 8.44
N GLY A 175 -1.42 13.75 8.21
CA GLY A 175 -2.52 14.70 8.38
C GLY A 175 -2.71 15.22 9.80
N VAL A 176 -2.53 14.38 10.83
CA VAL A 176 -2.59 14.84 12.24
C VAL A 176 -1.42 15.75 12.57
N LEU A 177 -0.20 15.39 12.16
CA LEU A 177 0.99 16.23 12.38
C LEU A 177 0.87 17.56 11.62
N ALA A 178 0.27 17.54 10.43
CA ALA A 178 -0.02 18.72 9.66
C ALA A 178 -0.97 19.65 10.42
N GLN A 179 -2.05 19.13 11.03
CA GLN A 179 -2.93 19.94 11.87
C GLN A 179 -2.19 20.57 13.05
N PHE A 180 -1.33 19.82 13.75
CA PHE A 180 -0.54 20.39 14.84
C PHE A 180 0.47 21.44 14.37
N LEU A 181 1.15 21.23 13.24
CA LEU A 181 2.06 22.22 12.66
C LEU A 181 1.29 23.48 12.22
N PHE A 182 0.09 23.31 11.65
CA PHE A 182 -0.79 24.41 11.32
C PHE A 182 -1.10 25.25 12.56
N LEU A 183 -1.59 24.59 13.61
CA LEU A 183 -1.98 25.23 14.87
C LEU A 183 -0.81 25.93 15.53
N GLU A 184 0.35 25.27 15.65
CA GLU A 184 1.55 25.84 16.25
C GLU A 184 2.03 27.08 15.48
N THR A 185 1.97 27.05 14.15
CA THR A 185 2.38 28.17 13.29
C THR A 185 1.40 29.34 13.40
N TYR A 186 0.10 29.07 13.37
CA TYR A 186 -0.93 30.08 13.56
C TYR A 186 -0.83 30.75 14.94
N LEU A 187 -0.70 29.93 15.99
CA LEU A 187 -0.54 30.36 17.37
C LEU A 187 0.71 31.24 17.55
N ASN A 188 1.81 30.89 16.87
CA ASN A 188 3.05 31.67 16.85
C ASN A 188 2.87 33.08 16.31
N GLY A 189 2.16 33.21 15.20
CA GLY A 189 1.78 34.51 14.66
C GLY A 189 0.88 35.32 15.61
N MET A 190 -0.10 34.65 16.22
CA MET A 190 -1.12 35.30 17.02
C MET A 190 -0.63 35.77 18.41
N PHE A 191 0.30 35.04 19.03
CA PHE A 191 0.68 35.26 20.43
C PHE A 191 2.17 35.46 20.68
N TRP A 192 3.05 35.10 19.75
CA TRP A 192 4.51 35.07 19.97
C TRP A 192 5.29 35.85 18.92
N ASP A 193 4.64 36.85 18.32
CA ASP A 193 5.22 37.81 17.38
C ASP A 193 6.03 37.15 16.26
N SER A 194 5.55 35.99 15.79
CA SER A 194 6.18 35.24 14.70
C SER A 194 7.66 34.88 14.94
N ASN A 195 8.05 34.57 16.20
CA ASN A 195 9.45 34.17 16.49
C ASN A 195 9.86 32.81 15.87
N MET A 196 8.90 32.04 15.36
CA MET A 196 9.05 30.76 14.66
C MET A 196 9.80 29.64 15.41
N TYR A 197 10.10 29.79 16.71
CA TYR A 197 10.83 28.77 17.48
C TYR A 197 10.09 27.42 17.52
N GLY A 198 8.85 27.43 18.00
CA GLY A 198 8.01 26.23 18.10
C GLY A 198 7.72 25.58 16.74
N PRO A 199 7.24 26.34 15.74
CA PRO A 199 7.00 25.82 14.40
C PRO A 199 8.24 25.20 13.75
N ASN A 200 9.41 25.84 13.81
CA ASN A 200 10.64 25.30 13.21
C ASN A 200 11.15 24.05 13.93
N ASN A 201 11.02 23.99 15.26
CA ASN A 201 11.35 22.79 16.03
C ASN A 201 10.45 21.62 15.60
N LEU A 202 9.13 21.86 15.55
CA LEU A 202 8.18 20.83 15.12
C LEU A 202 8.43 20.38 13.68
N LYS A 203 8.72 21.31 12.76
CA LYS A 203 9.10 20.99 11.38
C LYS A 203 10.24 19.98 11.33
N GLY A 204 11.35 20.25 12.03
CA GLY A 204 12.51 19.35 12.03
C GLY A 204 12.18 17.96 12.59
N ARG A 205 11.33 17.89 13.63
CA ARG A 205 10.89 16.59 14.19
C ARG A 205 10.00 15.81 13.22
N ILE A 206 9.13 16.47 12.47
CA ILE A 206 8.30 15.83 11.44
C ILE A 206 9.17 15.33 10.28
N GLU A 207 10.16 16.11 9.84
CA GLU A 207 11.08 15.70 8.78
C GLU A 207 11.87 14.44 9.15
N ASN A 208 12.35 14.35 10.39
CA ASN A 208 13.02 13.14 10.90
C ASN A 208 12.07 11.93 10.89
N LEU A 209 10.85 12.07 11.42
CA LEU A 209 9.86 11.00 11.40
C LEU A 209 9.52 10.55 9.96
N LYS A 210 9.46 11.47 9.00
CA LYS A 210 9.24 11.11 7.59
C LYS A 210 10.36 10.25 7.03
N ASN A 211 11.61 10.52 7.41
CA ASN A 211 12.74 9.68 7.04
C ASN A 211 12.62 8.30 7.71
N ASP A 212 12.23 8.25 8.98
CA ASP A 212 11.98 6.97 9.67
C ASP A 212 10.87 6.17 8.98
N MET A 213 9.75 6.81 8.59
CA MET A 213 8.67 6.16 7.85
C MET A 213 9.11 5.67 6.48
N ASN A 214 9.97 6.41 5.77
CA ASN A 214 10.56 5.92 4.52
C ASN A 214 11.42 4.69 4.78
N GLN A 215 12.24 4.69 5.83
CA GLN A 215 13.03 3.53 6.20
C GLN A 215 12.14 2.34 6.55
N TRP A 216 11.07 2.53 7.33
CA TRP A 216 10.13 1.45 7.65
C TRP A 216 9.46 0.87 6.40
N TYR A 217 9.17 1.71 5.40
CA TYR A 217 8.62 1.25 4.12
C TYR A 217 9.59 0.30 3.41
N GLU A 218 10.86 0.67 3.32
CA GLU A 218 11.91 -0.18 2.74
C GLU A 218 12.15 -1.45 3.58
N ASP A 219 12.12 -1.34 4.90
CA ASP A 219 12.27 -2.49 5.81
C ASP A 219 11.18 -3.54 5.55
N TYR A 220 9.91 -3.13 5.43
CA TYR A 220 8.82 -4.05 5.09
C TYR A 220 9.01 -4.66 3.69
N HIS A 221 9.51 -3.86 2.75
CA HIS A 221 9.81 -4.30 1.40
C HIS A 221 10.84 -5.45 1.38
N ASP A 222 11.80 -5.44 2.31
CA ASP A 222 12.89 -6.41 2.41
C ASP A 222 12.64 -7.61 3.32
N GLN A 223 11.74 -7.48 4.31
CA GLN A 223 11.47 -8.53 5.31
C GLN A 223 10.73 -9.76 4.74
N ASN A 224 10.22 -9.68 3.51
CA ASN A 224 9.49 -10.78 2.84
C ASN A 224 8.29 -11.32 3.63
N GLU A 225 7.67 -10.46 4.42
CA GLU A 225 6.45 -10.76 5.14
C GLU A 225 5.23 -10.80 4.18
N GLY A 226 4.06 -11.17 4.69
CA GLY A 226 2.81 -11.21 3.91
C GLY A 226 2.52 -12.57 3.24
N TRP A 227 3.55 -13.39 3.00
CA TRP A 227 3.38 -14.72 2.37
C TRP A 227 2.43 -15.65 3.12
N ASN A 228 2.42 -15.59 4.45
CA ASN A 228 1.52 -16.40 5.27
C ASN A 228 0.04 -16.09 4.99
N GLY A 229 -0.28 -14.86 4.56
CA GLY A 229 -1.63 -14.48 4.15
C GLY A 229 -2.02 -14.93 2.74
N VAL A 230 -1.06 -15.26 1.87
CA VAL A 230 -1.30 -15.57 0.45
C VAL A 230 -2.15 -16.83 0.28
N ARG A 231 -1.98 -17.84 1.14
CA ARG A 231 -2.80 -19.05 1.09
C ARG A 231 -4.28 -18.72 1.28
N LYS A 232 -4.59 -17.90 2.29
CA LYS A 232 -5.95 -17.46 2.55
C LYS A 232 -6.50 -16.62 1.40
N LEU A 233 -5.69 -15.69 0.86
CA LEU A 233 -6.06 -14.90 -0.33
C LEU A 233 -6.45 -15.80 -1.52
N VAL A 234 -5.68 -16.86 -1.77
CA VAL A 234 -5.96 -17.83 -2.84
C VAL A 234 -7.29 -18.54 -2.58
N GLU A 235 -7.49 -19.06 -1.38
CA GLU A 235 -8.69 -19.80 -1.00
C GLU A 235 -9.95 -18.92 -1.06
N ASP A 236 -9.90 -17.72 -0.49
CA ASP A 236 -10.98 -16.73 -0.51
C ASP A 236 -11.32 -16.35 -1.97
N THR A 237 -10.30 -16.16 -2.83
CA THR A 237 -10.54 -15.87 -4.26
C THR A 237 -11.22 -17.04 -4.98
N GLN A 238 -10.88 -18.28 -4.65
CA GLN A 238 -11.53 -19.44 -5.26
C GLN A 238 -13.01 -19.51 -4.87
N ASP A 239 -13.31 -19.31 -3.59
CA ASP A 239 -14.66 -19.44 -3.04
C ASP A 239 -15.57 -18.26 -3.43
N ASP A 240 -15.07 -17.02 -3.31
CA ASP A 240 -15.89 -15.82 -3.54
C ASP A 240 -16.06 -15.48 -5.03
N CYS A 241 -15.14 -15.97 -5.87
CA CYS A 241 -15.12 -15.65 -7.31
C CYS A 241 -15.48 -16.83 -8.21
N GLU A 242 -16.32 -17.78 -7.76
CA GLU A 242 -16.75 -18.92 -8.59
C GLU A 242 -17.38 -18.52 -9.95
N HIS A 243 -17.99 -17.34 -10.01
CA HIS A 243 -18.60 -16.76 -11.21
C HIS A 243 -17.57 -16.25 -12.24
N MET A 244 -16.31 -16.10 -11.85
CA MET A 244 -15.22 -15.62 -12.71
C MET A 244 -14.52 -16.76 -13.43
N ASN A 245 -14.06 -16.50 -14.65
CA ASN A 245 -13.20 -17.43 -15.38
C ASN A 245 -11.74 -17.39 -14.87
N ASN A 246 -10.91 -18.35 -15.32
CA ASN A 246 -9.53 -18.48 -14.86
C ASN A 246 -8.69 -17.21 -15.07
N ALA A 247 -8.86 -16.52 -16.20
CA ALA A 247 -8.12 -15.29 -16.48
C ALA A 247 -8.52 -14.14 -15.55
N GLN A 248 -9.81 -14.01 -15.24
CA GLN A 248 -10.32 -13.02 -14.30
C GLN A 248 -9.82 -13.29 -12.87
N LYS A 249 -9.86 -14.54 -12.41
CA LYS A 249 -9.29 -14.95 -11.11
C LYS A 249 -7.80 -14.69 -11.04
N ALA A 250 -7.05 -15.03 -12.10
CA ALA A 250 -5.61 -14.77 -12.17
C ALA A 250 -5.29 -13.27 -12.13
N ASN A 251 -6.08 -12.43 -12.80
CA ASN A 251 -5.93 -10.97 -12.74
C ASN A 251 -6.20 -10.43 -11.33
N LYS A 252 -7.24 -10.92 -10.65
CA LYS A 252 -7.54 -10.50 -9.27
C LYS A 252 -6.37 -10.83 -8.34
N LEU A 253 -5.89 -12.07 -8.37
CA LEU A 253 -4.73 -12.49 -7.58
C LEU A 253 -3.47 -11.70 -7.94
N GLN A 254 -3.27 -11.37 -9.22
CA GLN A 254 -2.15 -10.52 -9.65
C GLN A 254 -2.20 -9.14 -8.97
N VAL A 255 -3.37 -8.47 -8.98
CA VAL A 255 -3.56 -7.17 -8.33
C VAL A 255 -3.36 -7.26 -6.81
N ASP A 256 -3.93 -8.29 -6.19
CA ASP A 256 -3.84 -8.44 -4.73
C ASP A 256 -2.40 -8.76 -4.27
N LEU A 257 -1.65 -9.56 -5.05
CA LEU A 257 -0.22 -9.83 -4.80
C LEU A 257 0.67 -8.62 -5.09
N ASP A 258 0.38 -7.81 -6.11
CA ASP A 258 1.11 -6.57 -6.44
C ASP A 258 0.99 -5.50 -5.34
N ASN A 259 -0.09 -5.59 -4.56
CA ASN A 259 -0.31 -4.73 -3.41
C ASN A 259 0.45 -5.20 -2.16
N ILE A 260 1.05 -6.40 -2.13
CA ILE A 260 1.94 -6.82 -1.04
C ILE A 260 3.19 -5.95 -1.07
N LEU A 261 3.55 -5.37 0.08
CA LEU A 261 4.73 -4.51 0.18
C LEU A 261 6.00 -5.37 0.27
N SER A 262 6.49 -5.87 -0.86
CA SER A 262 7.63 -6.78 -0.90
C SER A 262 8.43 -6.72 -2.21
N ASN A 263 9.73 -6.97 -2.11
CA ASN A 263 10.68 -7.18 -3.22
C ASN A 263 10.56 -8.54 -3.95
N ASN A 264 9.52 -9.32 -3.64
CA ASN A 264 9.30 -10.64 -4.22
C ASN A 264 8.62 -10.55 -5.57
N ALA A 265 9.04 -11.39 -6.52
CA ALA A 265 8.30 -11.63 -7.75
C ALA A 265 7.45 -12.88 -7.63
N PHE A 266 6.31 -12.88 -8.30
CA PHE A 266 5.34 -13.96 -8.21
C PHE A 266 4.98 -14.52 -9.57
N TYR A 267 4.71 -15.82 -9.63
CA TYR A 267 3.84 -16.43 -10.62
C TYR A 267 2.49 -16.75 -9.99
N VAL A 268 1.43 -16.57 -10.78
CA VAL A 268 0.07 -17.01 -10.46
C VAL A 268 -0.43 -17.85 -11.61
N LEU A 269 -0.85 -19.08 -11.31
CA LEU A 269 -1.48 -19.99 -12.25
C LEU A 269 -2.89 -20.27 -11.77
N VAL A 270 -3.87 -20.09 -12.64
CA VAL A 270 -5.26 -20.49 -12.41
C VAL A 270 -5.70 -21.34 -13.59
N TYR A 271 -6.25 -22.52 -13.31
CA TYR A 271 -6.68 -23.46 -14.34
C TYR A 271 -7.89 -24.27 -13.85
N ASN A 272 -8.53 -24.97 -14.78
CA ASN A 272 -9.72 -25.75 -14.49
C ASN A 272 -9.50 -26.77 -13.38
N ASP A 273 -10.59 -27.11 -12.69
CA ASP A 273 -10.63 -28.24 -11.77
C ASP A 273 -10.20 -29.52 -12.50
N CYS A 274 -9.11 -30.10 -12.02
CA CYS A 274 -8.61 -31.40 -12.40
C CYS A 274 -7.84 -32.00 -11.23
N GLY A 275 -7.75 -33.32 -11.18
CA GLY A 275 -6.92 -34.03 -10.21
C GLY A 275 -6.01 -35.05 -10.89
N GLY A 276 -5.09 -35.59 -10.10
CA GLY A 276 -4.20 -36.66 -10.51
C GLY A 276 -3.01 -36.19 -11.33
N TYR A 277 -1.87 -36.85 -11.12
CA TYR A 277 -0.60 -36.49 -11.74
C TYR A 277 -0.53 -36.64 -13.26
N GLY A 278 -1.56 -37.23 -13.89
CA GLY A 278 -1.71 -37.27 -15.34
C GLY A 278 -2.18 -35.94 -15.94
N ASN A 279 -2.87 -35.09 -15.16
CA ASN A 279 -3.43 -33.80 -15.61
C ASN A 279 -2.55 -32.61 -15.22
N HIS A 280 -1.87 -32.71 -14.08
CA HIS A 280 -0.93 -31.71 -13.60
C HIS A 280 0.13 -32.34 -12.69
N ALA A 281 1.35 -31.81 -12.67
CA ALA A 281 2.39 -32.22 -11.72
C ALA A 281 3.27 -31.01 -11.40
N PHE A 282 3.69 -30.90 -10.14
CA PHE A 282 4.54 -29.82 -9.66
C PHE A 282 5.66 -30.40 -8.80
N CYS A 283 6.86 -29.85 -8.92
CA CYS A 283 7.97 -30.08 -8.02
C CYS A 283 8.54 -28.72 -7.61
N HIS A 284 8.66 -28.46 -6.30
CA HIS A 284 8.96 -27.11 -5.78
C HIS A 284 9.77 -27.14 -4.48
N GLU A 285 10.22 -25.96 -4.03
CA GLU A 285 10.62 -25.70 -2.65
C GLU A 285 9.40 -25.32 -1.82
N ASP A 286 9.24 -25.94 -0.65
CA ASP A 286 8.00 -25.84 0.15
C ASP A 286 7.72 -24.41 0.63
N ASP A 287 8.75 -23.63 0.94
CA ASP A 287 8.60 -22.29 1.53
C ASP A 287 8.17 -21.20 0.52
N ASN A 288 8.24 -21.50 -0.78
CA ASN A 288 8.02 -20.54 -1.87
C ASN A 288 6.85 -20.90 -2.78
N PHE A 289 6.09 -21.94 -2.42
CA PHE A 289 5.06 -22.49 -3.26
C PHE A 289 3.75 -22.70 -2.48
N ILE A 290 2.68 -22.12 -2.99
CA ILE A 290 1.33 -22.32 -2.49
C ILE A 290 0.52 -22.97 -3.60
N CYS A 291 -0.16 -24.07 -3.27
CA CYS A 291 -1.19 -24.65 -4.10
C CYS A 291 -2.50 -24.81 -3.33
N SER A 292 -3.59 -24.67 -4.06
CA SER A 292 -4.95 -24.99 -3.61
C SER A 292 -5.68 -25.63 -4.78
N PHE A 293 -5.93 -26.92 -4.67
CA PHE A 293 -6.49 -27.72 -5.75
C PHE A 293 -7.95 -28.09 -5.49
N ARG A 294 -8.75 -28.07 -6.57
CA ARG A 294 -10.14 -28.52 -6.60
C ARG A 294 -11.04 -27.76 -5.62
N ARG A 295 -10.80 -26.45 -5.50
CA ARG A 295 -11.58 -25.51 -4.67
C ARG A 295 -12.16 -24.41 -5.56
N GLY A 296 -13.43 -24.04 -5.33
CA GLY A 296 -14.10 -23.03 -6.16
C GLY A 296 -14.09 -23.33 -7.66
N LYS A 297 -14.17 -24.63 -8.02
CA LYS A 297 -14.15 -25.16 -9.41
C LYS A 297 -12.88 -24.84 -10.20
N CYS A 298 -11.76 -24.63 -9.52
CA CYS A 298 -10.48 -24.39 -10.17
C CYS A 298 -9.31 -24.89 -9.32
N ASN A 299 -8.13 -24.88 -9.93
CA ASN A 299 -6.85 -25.09 -9.29
C ASN A 299 -6.05 -23.79 -9.34
N VAL A 300 -5.41 -23.44 -8.22
CA VAL A 300 -4.55 -22.26 -8.13
C VAL A 300 -3.17 -22.66 -7.62
N VAL A 301 -2.15 -22.09 -8.25
CA VAL A 301 -0.76 -22.17 -7.80
C VAL A 301 -0.18 -20.77 -7.76
N VAL A 302 0.46 -20.42 -6.64
CA VAL A 302 1.25 -19.20 -6.50
C VAL A 302 2.68 -19.60 -6.13
N TYR A 303 3.63 -19.09 -6.89
CA TYR A 303 5.05 -19.26 -6.61
C TYR A 303 5.67 -17.89 -6.37
N ARG A 304 6.57 -17.77 -5.39
CA ARG A 304 7.37 -16.57 -5.15
C ARG A 304 8.86 -16.83 -5.33
N THR A 305 9.59 -15.81 -5.73
CA THR A 305 11.07 -15.77 -5.71
C THR A 305 11.52 -14.48 -5.05
N PHE A 306 12.65 -14.55 -4.35
CA PHE A 306 13.15 -13.45 -3.54
C PHE A 306 14.04 -12.49 -4.34
N ARG A 307 13.92 -11.18 -4.03
CA ARG A 307 14.85 -10.12 -4.50
C ARG A 307 15.08 -10.16 -6.01
N PHE A 308 13.99 -10.14 -6.75
CA PHE A 308 13.97 -10.49 -8.16
C PHE A 308 14.26 -9.28 -9.06
N HIS A 309 15.56 -9.03 -9.33
CA HIS A 309 16.01 -7.99 -10.25
C HIS A 309 17.15 -8.52 -11.15
N ASN A 310 17.15 -8.16 -12.44
CA ASN A 310 18.21 -8.51 -13.41
C ASN A 310 18.46 -10.03 -13.51
N ARG A 311 17.40 -10.80 -13.76
CA ARG A 311 17.39 -12.27 -13.81
C ARG A 311 17.07 -12.85 -15.20
N GLY A 312 17.01 -12.04 -16.26
CA GLY A 312 16.71 -12.48 -17.64
C GLY A 312 17.59 -13.62 -18.15
N HIS A 313 18.89 -13.60 -17.82
CA HIS A 313 19.81 -14.69 -18.16
C HIS A 313 19.42 -16.04 -17.52
N HIS A 314 18.98 -16.04 -16.25
CA HIS A 314 18.53 -17.25 -15.55
C HIS A 314 17.21 -17.76 -16.15
N ALA A 315 16.28 -16.85 -16.44
CA ALA A 315 15.02 -17.16 -17.13
C ALA A 315 15.29 -17.79 -18.50
N GLY A 316 16.24 -17.26 -19.26
CA GLY A 316 16.68 -17.83 -20.54
C GLY A 316 17.25 -19.24 -20.42
N LYS A 317 18.05 -19.52 -19.38
CA LYS A 317 18.54 -20.88 -19.11
C LYS A 317 17.39 -21.85 -18.80
N LEU A 318 16.44 -21.46 -17.94
CA LEU A 318 15.27 -22.28 -17.64
C LEU A 318 14.42 -22.53 -18.90
N ARG A 319 14.20 -21.50 -19.73
CA ARG A 319 13.53 -21.64 -21.03
C ARG A 319 14.22 -22.68 -21.90
N ASN A 320 15.53 -22.57 -22.04
CA ASN A 320 16.31 -23.53 -22.82
C ASN A 320 16.15 -24.95 -22.26
N VAL A 321 16.11 -25.16 -20.93
CA VAL A 321 15.89 -26.50 -20.37
C VAL A 321 14.52 -27.06 -20.75
N ILE A 322 13.46 -26.27 -20.59
CA ILE A 322 12.09 -26.76 -20.83
C ILE A 322 11.78 -26.93 -22.32
N GLU A 323 12.44 -26.17 -23.21
CA GLU A 323 12.25 -26.24 -24.67
C GLU A 323 13.18 -27.25 -25.37
N SER A 324 14.45 -27.34 -24.97
CA SER A 324 15.45 -28.18 -25.66
C SER A 324 15.50 -29.64 -25.19
N ARG A 325 14.65 -30.02 -24.23
CA ARG A 325 14.58 -31.40 -23.74
C ARG A 325 14.12 -32.34 -24.87
N PRO A 326 14.73 -33.53 -25.04
CA PRO A 326 14.16 -34.62 -25.85
C PRO A 326 12.70 -34.89 -25.47
N PRO A 327 11.90 -35.52 -26.35
CA PRO A 327 10.44 -35.40 -26.30
C PRO A 327 9.88 -35.81 -24.93
N TYR A 328 8.98 -34.99 -24.41
CA TYR A 328 8.29 -35.27 -23.15
C TYR A 328 7.54 -36.60 -23.30
N PRO A 329 7.73 -37.58 -22.39
CA PRO A 329 7.12 -38.88 -22.54
C PRO A 329 5.62 -38.80 -22.31
N THR A 330 4.81 -39.57 -23.04
CA THR A 330 3.40 -39.77 -22.67
C THR A 330 3.30 -40.75 -21.51
N LEU A 331 2.92 -40.26 -20.33
CA LEU A 331 2.82 -41.02 -19.10
C LEU A 331 1.40 -40.96 -18.52
N ASP A 332 1.03 -42.01 -17.77
CA ASP A 332 -0.21 -42.04 -17.00
C ASP A 332 -0.12 -41.15 -15.74
N SER A 333 1.10 -40.95 -15.23
CA SER A 333 1.44 -40.05 -14.12
C SER A 333 2.77 -39.35 -14.40
N TYR A 334 2.82 -38.03 -14.17
CA TYR A 334 4.02 -37.20 -14.32
C TYR A 334 4.75 -36.92 -13.01
N GLU A 335 4.35 -37.55 -11.89
CA GLU A 335 4.95 -37.33 -10.55
C GLU A 335 6.47 -37.51 -10.55
N ASN A 336 6.98 -38.67 -10.97
CA ASN A 336 8.43 -38.90 -11.03
C ASN A 336 9.13 -38.09 -12.13
N PHE A 337 8.40 -37.76 -13.19
CA PHE A 337 8.94 -37.01 -14.32
C PHE A 337 9.21 -35.55 -13.93
N ILE A 338 8.31 -34.93 -13.16
CA ILE A 338 8.44 -33.53 -12.77
C ILE A 338 9.66 -33.31 -11.87
N ASP A 339 10.00 -34.28 -11.02
CA ASP A 339 11.21 -34.28 -10.19
C ASP A 339 12.49 -34.32 -11.04
N THR A 340 12.50 -35.19 -12.06
CA THR A 340 13.61 -35.29 -13.01
C THR A 340 13.78 -33.97 -13.77
N LEU A 341 12.68 -33.38 -14.23
CA LEU A 341 12.70 -32.11 -14.94
C LEU A 341 13.20 -30.96 -14.05
N ARG A 342 12.77 -30.89 -12.79
CA ARG A 342 13.29 -29.90 -11.84
C ARG A 342 14.78 -30.12 -11.57
N SER A 343 15.25 -31.36 -11.41
CA SER A 343 16.68 -31.65 -11.20
C SER A 343 17.53 -31.14 -12.37
N GLU A 344 17.07 -31.35 -13.61
CA GLU A 344 17.74 -30.84 -14.81
C GLU A 344 17.70 -29.31 -14.91
N ALA A 345 16.57 -28.70 -14.60
CA ALA A 345 16.40 -27.24 -14.57
C ALA A 345 17.28 -26.61 -13.47
N GLY A 346 17.38 -27.24 -12.30
CA GLY A 346 18.20 -26.82 -11.17
C GLY A 346 19.69 -26.79 -11.51
N LYS A 347 20.20 -27.80 -12.23
CA LYS A 347 21.61 -27.86 -12.68
C LYS A 347 21.99 -26.72 -13.63
N LYS A 348 21.02 -26.12 -14.32
CA LYS A 348 21.27 -25.15 -15.39
C LYS A 348 20.84 -23.73 -15.04
N GLY A 349 19.79 -23.51 -14.24
CA GLY A 349 19.14 -22.20 -14.13
C GLY A 349 18.61 -21.81 -12.75
N GLU A 350 19.15 -22.36 -11.66
CA GLU A 350 18.71 -22.06 -10.28
C GLU A 350 17.18 -22.23 -10.14
N CYS A 351 16.67 -23.41 -10.44
CA CYS A 351 15.23 -23.66 -10.49
C CYS A 351 14.64 -23.92 -9.09
N GLY A 352 13.69 -23.08 -8.67
CA GLY A 352 12.96 -23.24 -7.40
C GLY A 352 11.64 -24.00 -7.54
N PHE A 353 11.01 -23.98 -8.72
CA PHE A 353 9.89 -24.87 -9.03
C PHE A 353 9.78 -25.21 -10.52
N VAL A 354 9.17 -26.35 -10.82
CA VAL A 354 8.69 -26.71 -12.15
C VAL A 354 7.24 -27.20 -12.04
N GLY A 355 6.40 -26.81 -12.99
CA GLY A 355 5.03 -27.27 -13.13
C GLY A 355 4.75 -27.72 -14.56
N MET A 356 3.90 -28.74 -14.69
CA MET A 356 3.38 -29.25 -15.95
C MET A 356 1.87 -29.42 -15.82
N ILE A 357 1.09 -28.85 -16.75
CA ILE A 357 -0.38 -28.87 -16.71
C ILE A 357 -0.87 -29.18 -18.13
N ARG A 358 -1.84 -30.09 -18.30
CA ARG A 358 -2.43 -30.32 -19.63
C ARG A 358 -3.02 -29.04 -20.20
N ALA A 359 -2.73 -28.75 -21.47
CA ALA A 359 -3.08 -27.48 -22.10
C ALA A 359 -4.61 -27.27 -22.23
N ASN A 360 -5.39 -28.34 -22.26
CA ASN A 360 -6.86 -28.27 -22.31
C ASN A 360 -7.52 -27.87 -20.97
N ASN A 361 -6.74 -27.70 -19.88
CA ASN A 361 -7.23 -27.19 -18.61
C ASN A 361 -7.36 -25.65 -18.56
N ASN A 362 -7.26 -24.96 -19.70
CA ASN A 362 -7.45 -23.51 -19.82
C ASN A 362 -6.60 -22.70 -18.82
N VAL A 363 -5.28 -22.89 -18.89
CA VAL A 363 -4.33 -22.27 -17.97
C VAL A 363 -4.23 -20.78 -18.22
N ALA A 364 -4.54 -19.99 -17.18
CA ALA A 364 -4.21 -18.58 -17.10
C ALA A 364 -2.95 -18.40 -16.25
N VAL A 365 -1.94 -17.72 -16.80
CA VAL A 365 -0.71 -17.35 -16.10
C VAL A 365 -0.61 -15.84 -15.96
N LYS A 366 -0.24 -15.38 -14.77
CA LYS A 366 0.09 -13.98 -14.46
C LYS A 366 1.35 -13.92 -13.62
N TRP A 367 1.98 -12.76 -13.58
CA TRP A 367 3.17 -12.51 -12.79
C TRP A 367 3.19 -11.09 -12.25
N VAL A 368 3.96 -10.88 -11.19
CA VAL A 368 4.02 -9.63 -10.42
C VAL A 368 5.49 -9.28 -10.12
N ASN A 369 5.80 -7.98 -10.00
CA ASN A 369 7.13 -7.44 -9.66
C ASN A 369 8.27 -7.97 -10.55
N CYS A 370 8.09 -7.91 -11.86
CA CYS A 370 9.08 -8.32 -12.86
C CYS A 370 9.33 -7.17 -13.84
N ASP A 371 10.59 -6.88 -14.17
CA ASP A 371 10.92 -5.92 -15.22
C ASP A 371 10.57 -6.52 -16.59
N PRO A 372 9.60 -5.95 -17.32
CA PRO A 372 9.20 -6.48 -18.62
C PRO A 372 10.32 -6.44 -19.67
N ASN A 373 11.36 -5.62 -19.50
CA ASN A 373 12.49 -5.55 -20.42
C ASN A 373 13.52 -6.68 -20.19
N ASP A 374 13.59 -7.23 -18.98
CA ASP A 374 14.54 -8.28 -18.61
C ASP A 374 13.89 -9.67 -18.59
N VAL A 375 12.71 -9.78 -17.99
CA VAL A 375 11.94 -11.03 -17.83
C VAL A 375 10.47 -10.84 -18.25
N PRO A 376 10.21 -10.71 -19.56
CA PRO A 376 8.87 -10.36 -20.08
C PRO A 376 7.77 -11.37 -19.75
N ASN A 377 8.13 -12.58 -19.31
CA ASN A 377 7.19 -13.65 -19.02
C ASN A 377 7.14 -14.03 -17.53
N GLY A 378 7.60 -13.15 -16.63
CA GLY A 378 7.57 -13.39 -15.18
C GLY A 378 8.85 -14.02 -14.64
N PRO A 379 8.84 -14.49 -13.37
CA PRO A 379 10.06 -14.89 -12.66
C PRO A 379 10.65 -16.25 -13.05
N GLY A 380 10.85 -16.47 -14.35
CA GLY A 380 11.37 -17.70 -14.93
C GLY A 380 10.96 -17.84 -16.39
N ALA A 381 10.45 -19.01 -16.77
CA ALA A 381 9.98 -19.26 -18.12
C ALA A 381 8.81 -20.23 -18.15
N PHE A 382 7.94 -20.09 -19.14
CA PHE A 382 6.92 -21.08 -19.47
C PHE A 382 6.78 -21.22 -20.98
N THR A 383 6.31 -22.39 -21.41
CA THR A 383 6.08 -22.72 -22.83
C THR A 383 5.02 -23.81 -22.95
N TYR A 384 4.65 -24.15 -24.19
CA TYR A 384 3.83 -25.32 -24.47
C TYR A 384 4.68 -26.40 -25.15
N VAL A 385 4.56 -27.63 -24.67
CA VAL A 385 5.28 -28.80 -25.20
C VAL A 385 4.30 -29.88 -25.64
N GLN A 386 4.70 -30.67 -26.62
CA GLN A 386 3.97 -31.85 -27.09
C GLN A 386 4.64 -33.10 -26.55
N THR A 387 3.87 -34.04 -25.98
CA THR A 387 4.42 -35.33 -25.57
C THR A 387 4.55 -36.29 -26.76
N SER A 388 5.45 -37.27 -26.68
CA SER A 388 5.65 -38.28 -27.71
C SER A 388 4.50 -39.29 -27.76
N ASP A 389 4.23 -39.84 -28.94
CA ASP A 389 3.30 -40.98 -29.05
C ASP A 389 3.86 -42.19 -28.29
N ARG A 390 2.98 -42.90 -27.57
CA ARG A 390 3.32 -44.10 -26.79
C ARG A 390 2.61 -45.30 -27.39
N TYR A 391 3.37 -46.30 -27.83
CA TYR A 391 2.81 -47.58 -28.24
C TYR A 391 2.70 -48.51 -27.03
N ILE A 392 1.49 -49.00 -26.76
CA ILE A 392 1.24 -50.01 -25.73
C ILE A 392 1.05 -51.37 -26.40
N TYR A 393 1.86 -52.34 -26.01
CA TYR A 393 1.79 -53.72 -26.50
C TYR A 393 0.96 -54.58 -25.55
N TYR A 394 -0.08 -55.26 -26.05
CA TYR A 394 -0.95 -56.14 -25.27
C TYR A 394 -0.68 -57.63 -25.52
N GLY A 395 0.54 -58.00 -25.92
CA GLY A 395 0.85 -59.40 -26.27
C GLY A 395 0.34 -59.78 -27.66
N THR A 396 -0.14 -61.01 -27.82
CA THR A 396 -0.57 -61.59 -29.11
C THR A 396 -1.81 -60.94 -29.74
N LEU A 397 -2.49 -60.05 -29.02
CA LEU A 397 -3.70 -59.34 -29.48
C LEU A 397 -3.39 -58.02 -30.22
N GLY A 398 -2.12 -57.72 -30.48
CA GLY A 398 -1.69 -56.46 -31.09
C GLY A 398 -1.45 -55.34 -30.06
N GLY A 399 -1.14 -54.13 -30.53
CA GLY A 399 -0.90 -52.97 -29.68
C GLY A 399 -1.74 -51.75 -30.08
N ARG A 400 -1.78 -50.76 -29.18
CA ARG A 400 -2.48 -49.48 -29.40
C ARG A 400 -1.47 -48.34 -29.32
N MET A 401 -1.55 -47.44 -30.29
CA MET A 401 -0.86 -46.15 -30.23
C MET A 401 -1.70 -45.14 -29.43
N ILE A 402 -1.09 -44.59 -28.39
CA ILE A 402 -1.60 -43.43 -27.65
C ILE A 402 -0.92 -42.21 -28.24
N ARG A 403 -1.73 -41.27 -28.76
CA ARG A 403 -1.21 -40.00 -29.26
C ARG A 403 -0.75 -39.13 -28.11
N GLY A 404 0.34 -38.41 -28.31
CA GLY A 404 0.81 -37.42 -27.37
C GLY A 404 -0.20 -36.30 -27.12
N ASP A 405 -0.13 -35.73 -25.93
CA ASP A 405 -0.94 -34.60 -25.47
C ASP A 405 -0.10 -33.31 -25.43
N LYS A 406 -0.77 -32.16 -25.46
CA LYS A 406 -0.12 -30.85 -25.30
C LYS A 406 -0.16 -30.43 -23.84
N PHE A 407 0.97 -29.97 -23.31
CA PHE A 407 1.11 -29.50 -21.94
C PHE A 407 1.67 -28.08 -21.89
N PHE A 408 1.17 -27.29 -20.93
CA PHE A 408 1.81 -26.08 -20.44
C PHE A 408 2.89 -26.48 -19.44
N VAL A 409 4.13 -26.04 -19.67
CA VAL A 409 5.27 -26.28 -18.77
C VAL A 409 5.81 -24.95 -18.31
N ILE A 410 6.07 -24.83 -17.02
CA ILE A 410 6.58 -23.62 -16.37
C ILE A 410 7.71 -23.97 -15.41
N ALA A 411 8.71 -23.11 -15.34
CA ALA A 411 9.80 -23.18 -14.37
C ALA A 411 10.05 -21.79 -13.77
N GLY A 412 10.19 -21.74 -12.45
CA GLY A 412 10.54 -20.52 -11.71
C GLY A 412 11.98 -20.53 -11.25
N ILE A 413 12.57 -19.34 -11.21
CA ILE A 413 13.88 -19.09 -10.63
C ILE A 413 13.73 -19.11 -9.11
N ARG A 414 14.69 -19.74 -8.43
CA ARG A 414 14.74 -19.91 -6.98
C ARG A 414 14.71 -18.57 -6.24
#